data_AF-A0A9E5GGN0-F1
#
_entry.id   AF-A0A9E5GGN0-F1
#
_cell.length_a   1.000
_cell.length_b   1.000
_cell.length_c   1.000
_cell.angle_alpha   90.00
_cell.angle_beta   90.00
_cell.angle_gamma   90.00
#
_symmetry.space_group_name_H-M   'P 1'
#
loop_
_entity.id
_entity.type
_entity.pdbx_description
1 polymer ?
#
loop_
_entity_poly.entity_id
_entity_poly.type
_entity_poly.pdbx_seq_one_letter_code
_entity_poly.pdbx_strand_id
1 'polypeptide(L)'
;LYALERNSYKYRKRDRRKHIRQQIETDYLAPDTINEIFEACDLLCLWTAQNYNRANGIQQDKQQLIDTGKDLLLNKQADLASLQVYAWGLEHSNEPVEILKVVEAYDAYQKMLLYYAVKTLASYCLFKKISINDFQQNCVCTVEPYLNVGGQLVPQKRVCSLIKQLKEGVIDSWEDVHHEYERWFSCYEQDRACHALATLHRCLGSAQINEGQWQDAVDEAARIRVFIESQVFKTKEKDFNNRFRESTYRNLKERDAVLGSLDDNPFIQESHQISAQVLSQIRSVSFA
;
A
#
# COMPACT_ATOMS: atom_id res chain seq x y z
N LEU A 1 -0.28 -9.62 1.35
CA LEU A 1 -1.41 -8.75 1.78
C LEU A 1 -2.08 -9.21 3.09
N TYR A 2 -2.48 -10.47 3.27
CA TYR A 2 -3.11 -10.96 4.53
C TYR A 2 -2.47 -10.46 5.83
N ALA A 3 -1.14 -10.60 5.96
CA ALA A 3 -0.44 -10.25 7.19
C ALA A 3 -0.56 -8.75 7.52
N LEU A 4 -0.55 -7.90 6.50
CA LEU A 4 -0.66 -6.44 6.61
C LEU A 4 -2.09 -6.03 7.01
N GLU A 5 -3.10 -6.62 6.36
CA GLU A 5 -4.52 -6.45 6.71
C GLU A 5 -4.80 -6.84 8.16
N ARG A 6 -4.27 -8.00 8.59
CA ARG A 6 -4.42 -8.48 9.96
C ARG A 6 -3.77 -7.55 10.98
N ASN A 7 -2.63 -6.95 10.66
CA ASN A 7 -1.96 -6.03 11.57
C ASN A 7 -2.76 -4.74 11.73
N SER A 8 -3.26 -4.18 10.64
CA SER A 8 -4.11 -2.99 10.63
C SER A 8 -5.39 -3.20 11.46
N TYR A 9 -6.04 -4.36 11.27
CA TYR A 9 -7.16 -4.81 12.10
C TYR A 9 -6.82 -4.85 13.60
N LYS A 10 -5.69 -5.47 13.95
CA LYS A 10 -5.25 -5.59 15.34
C LYS A 10 -5.00 -4.23 15.98
N TYR A 11 -4.39 -3.29 15.27
CA TYR A 11 -4.13 -1.95 15.80
C TYR A 11 -5.44 -1.26 16.16
N ARG A 12 -6.43 -1.25 15.26
CA ARG A 12 -7.75 -0.66 15.52
C ARG A 12 -8.45 -1.30 16.74
N LYS A 13 -8.47 -2.63 16.84
CA LYS A 13 -9.10 -3.32 17.99
C LYS A 13 -8.33 -3.19 19.31
N ARG A 14 -7.03 -2.90 19.26
CA ARG A 14 -6.16 -2.78 20.44
C ARG A 14 -6.05 -1.35 20.95
N ASP A 15 -6.40 -0.36 20.15
CA ASP A 15 -6.44 1.02 20.62
C ASP A 15 -7.54 1.19 21.69
N ARG A 16 -7.10 1.42 22.92
CA ARG A 16 -7.95 1.64 24.11
C ARG A 16 -7.77 3.02 24.71
N ARG A 17 -7.21 3.97 23.94
CA ARG A 17 -6.99 5.34 24.41
C ARG A 17 -8.33 6.00 24.73
N LYS A 18 -8.47 6.48 25.97
CA LYS A 18 -9.70 7.19 26.42
C LYS A 18 -9.82 8.59 25.80
N HIS A 19 -8.68 9.24 25.60
CA HIS A 19 -8.60 10.57 24.99
C HIS A 19 -7.68 10.49 23.77
N ILE A 20 -8.26 10.59 22.58
CA ILE A 20 -7.52 10.58 21.33
C ILE A 20 -7.11 12.03 21.04
N ARG A 21 -5.91 12.41 21.51
CA ARG A 21 -5.30 13.71 21.19
C ARG A 21 -4.52 13.68 19.88
N GLN A 22 -3.89 12.54 19.58
CA GLN A 22 -3.14 12.34 18.36
C GLN A 22 -3.79 11.24 17.53
N GLN A 23 -4.02 11.57 16.26
CA GLN A 23 -4.55 10.62 15.29
C GLN A 23 -3.41 9.75 14.77
N ILE A 24 -3.66 8.46 14.60
CA ILE A 24 -2.63 7.52 14.16
C ILE A 24 -3.17 6.85 12.89
N GLU A 25 -2.42 6.97 11.80
CA GLU A 25 -2.69 6.19 10.60
C GLU A 25 -2.34 4.73 10.88
N THR A 26 -3.29 3.84 10.60
CA THR A 26 -3.17 2.40 10.84
C THR A 26 -3.33 1.58 9.57
N ASP A 27 -3.69 2.21 8.44
CA ASP A 27 -3.71 1.54 7.15
C ASP A 27 -2.28 1.24 6.71
N TYR A 28 -2.09 0.04 6.15
CA TYR A 28 -0.81 -0.45 5.67
C TYR A 28 -0.51 0.03 4.24
N LEU A 29 -1.51 0.57 3.55
CA LEU A 29 -1.33 1.31 2.29
C LEU A 29 -1.64 2.77 2.55
N ALA A 30 -0.64 3.48 3.03
CA ALA A 30 -0.69 4.91 3.30
C ALA A 30 0.36 5.64 2.43
N PRO A 31 0.27 6.98 2.27
CA PRO A 31 1.10 7.70 1.31
C PRO A 31 2.61 7.46 1.42
N ASP A 32 3.15 7.37 2.63
CA ASP A 32 4.57 7.07 2.87
C ASP A 32 4.94 5.67 2.37
N THR A 33 4.16 4.65 2.73
CA THR A 33 4.36 3.27 2.30
C THR A 33 4.22 3.13 0.79
N ILE A 34 3.31 3.88 0.17
CA ILE A 34 3.14 3.90 -1.29
C ILE A 34 4.37 4.49 -1.98
N ASN A 35 4.99 5.52 -1.40
CA ASN A 35 6.25 6.05 -1.90
C ASN A 35 7.37 5.01 -1.81
N GLU A 36 7.49 4.31 -0.67
CA GLU A 36 8.46 3.22 -0.49
C GLU A 36 8.22 2.08 -1.49
N ILE A 37 6.96 1.78 -1.85
CA ILE A 37 6.64 0.78 -2.87
C ILE A 37 7.12 1.24 -4.26
N PHE A 38 7.02 2.53 -4.60
CA PHE A 38 7.60 3.04 -5.84
C PHE A 38 9.12 2.88 -5.86
N GLU A 39 9.80 3.24 -4.77
CA GLU A 39 11.26 3.08 -4.66
C GLU A 39 11.67 1.60 -4.74
N ALA A 40 10.92 0.71 -4.09
CA ALA A 40 11.14 -0.73 -4.16
C ALA A 40 10.96 -1.26 -5.59
N CYS A 41 9.94 -0.79 -6.32
CA CYS A 41 9.76 -1.15 -7.74
C CYS A 41 10.99 -0.75 -8.57
N ASP A 42 11.49 0.47 -8.40
CA ASP A 42 12.68 0.95 -9.12
C ASP A 42 13.92 0.13 -8.77
N LEU A 43 14.09 -0.26 -7.50
CA LEU A 43 15.19 -1.12 -7.07
C LEU A 43 15.09 -2.53 -7.66
N LEU A 44 13.89 -3.14 -7.70
CA LEU A 44 13.68 -4.44 -8.34
C LEU A 44 14.02 -4.37 -9.83
N CYS A 45 13.53 -3.34 -10.55
CA CYS A 45 13.88 -3.10 -11.95
C CYS A 45 15.41 -2.97 -12.13
N LEU A 46 16.05 -2.14 -11.31
CA LEU A 46 17.49 -1.91 -11.36
C LEU A 46 18.28 -3.21 -11.17
N TRP A 47 17.98 -3.98 -10.13
CA TRP A 47 18.69 -5.23 -9.84
C TRP A 47 18.43 -6.29 -10.91
N THR A 48 17.21 -6.39 -11.44
CA THR A 48 16.89 -7.30 -12.55
C THR A 48 17.73 -6.95 -13.77
N ALA A 49 17.75 -5.69 -14.20
CA ALA A 49 18.52 -5.27 -15.36
C ALA A 49 20.03 -5.44 -15.15
N GLN A 50 20.56 -5.13 -13.96
CA GLN A 50 21.98 -5.32 -13.66
C GLN A 50 22.42 -6.78 -13.77
N ASN A 51 21.62 -7.71 -13.24
CA ASN A 51 21.95 -9.13 -13.31
C ASN A 51 21.72 -9.70 -14.71
N TYR A 52 20.68 -9.25 -15.42
CA TYR A 52 20.43 -9.62 -16.82
C TYR A 52 21.54 -9.10 -17.76
N ASN A 53 22.02 -7.87 -17.57
CA ASN A 53 23.04 -7.25 -18.41
C ASN A 53 24.47 -7.63 -18.02
N ARG A 54 24.73 -8.13 -16.80
CA ARG A 54 26.04 -8.69 -16.41
C ARG A 54 26.46 -9.84 -17.32
N ALA A 55 25.49 -10.61 -17.85
CA ALA A 55 25.76 -11.63 -18.86
C ALA A 55 26.19 -11.05 -20.23
N ASN A 56 25.91 -9.77 -20.49
CA ASN A 56 26.04 -9.11 -21.79
C ASN A 56 27.06 -7.93 -21.84
N GLY A 57 27.67 -7.54 -20.70
CA GLY A 57 28.77 -6.57 -20.66
C GLY A 57 28.41 -5.11 -20.97
N ILE A 58 27.14 -4.71 -20.84
CA ILE A 58 26.67 -3.37 -21.20
C ILE A 58 26.69 -2.45 -19.97
N GLN A 59 27.38 -1.31 -20.08
CA GLN A 59 27.39 -0.26 -19.06
C GLN A 59 26.28 0.76 -19.39
N GLN A 60 25.24 0.79 -18.57
CA GLN A 60 24.10 1.70 -18.70
C GLN A 60 24.02 2.64 -17.49
N ASP A 61 23.41 3.80 -17.66
CA ASP A 61 23.08 4.66 -16.53
C ASP A 61 21.96 4.04 -15.66
N LYS A 62 21.77 4.58 -14.44
CA LYS A 62 20.78 4.04 -13.50
C LYS A 62 19.35 4.07 -14.05
N GLN A 63 18.98 5.12 -14.78
CA GLN A 63 17.61 5.28 -15.27
C GLN A 63 17.31 4.31 -16.42
N GLN A 64 18.26 4.15 -17.34
CA GLN A 64 18.20 3.16 -18.43
C GLN A 64 18.08 1.74 -17.89
N LEU A 65 18.78 1.41 -16.80
CA LEU A 65 18.67 0.11 -16.14
C LEU A 65 17.26 -0.09 -15.54
N ILE A 66 16.70 0.94 -14.90
CA ILE A 66 15.33 0.86 -14.36
C ILE A 66 14.33 0.63 -15.51
N ASP A 67 14.44 1.37 -16.60
CA ASP A 67 13.52 1.24 -17.75
C ASP A 67 13.66 -0.14 -18.41
N THR A 68 14.89 -0.63 -18.57
CA THR A 68 15.17 -1.99 -19.09
C THR A 68 14.61 -3.07 -18.16
N GLY A 69 14.81 -2.91 -16.86
CA GLY A 69 14.29 -3.84 -15.85
C GLY A 69 12.77 -3.88 -15.83
N LYS A 70 12.13 -2.73 -16.00
CA LYS A 70 10.68 -2.62 -16.11
C LYS A 70 10.16 -3.37 -17.34
N ASP A 71 10.79 -3.23 -18.50
CA ASP A 71 10.43 -4.01 -19.70
C ASP A 71 10.60 -5.52 -19.46
N LEU A 72 11.72 -5.93 -18.83
CA LEU A 72 11.98 -7.33 -18.52
C LEU A 72 10.90 -7.93 -17.60
N LEU A 73 10.53 -7.21 -16.54
CA LEU A 73 9.55 -7.67 -15.55
C LEU A 73 8.12 -7.67 -16.09
N LEU A 74 7.78 -6.78 -17.02
CA LEU A 74 6.43 -6.69 -17.59
C LEU A 74 6.24 -7.58 -18.82
N ASN A 75 7.20 -7.58 -19.75
CA ASN A 75 7.02 -8.12 -21.10
C ASN A 75 7.83 -9.38 -21.37
N LYS A 76 8.87 -9.67 -20.57
CA LYS A 76 9.83 -10.77 -20.82
C LYS A 76 10.03 -11.67 -19.61
N GLN A 77 8.97 -11.94 -18.85
CA GLN A 77 9.05 -12.75 -17.63
C GLN A 77 9.61 -14.17 -17.87
N ALA A 78 9.39 -14.75 -19.05
CA ALA A 78 9.93 -16.05 -19.42
C ALA A 78 11.48 -16.05 -19.44
N ASP A 79 12.09 -14.94 -19.84
CA ASP A 79 13.55 -14.77 -19.91
C ASP A 79 14.17 -14.67 -18.50
N LEU A 80 13.34 -14.42 -17.47
CA LEU A 80 13.77 -14.27 -16.08
C LEU A 80 13.64 -15.55 -15.26
N ALA A 81 13.05 -16.62 -15.82
CA ALA A 81 12.73 -17.83 -15.06
C ALA A 81 13.96 -18.52 -14.43
N SER A 82 15.14 -18.38 -15.06
CA SER A 82 16.42 -18.91 -14.57
C SER A 82 17.39 -17.82 -14.09
N LEU A 83 16.99 -16.54 -14.14
CA LEU A 83 17.85 -15.44 -13.73
C LEU A 83 17.91 -15.35 -12.21
N GLN A 84 19.11 -15.49 -11.65
CA GLN A 84 19.35 -15.15 -10.25
C GLN A 84 19.57 -13.65 -10.12
N VAL A 85 18.73 -13.00 -9.34
CA VAL A 85 18.80 -11.56 -9.11
C VAL A 85 19.47 -11.30 -7.77
N TYR A 86 20.64 -10.67 -7.80
CA TYR A 86 21.42 -10.33 -6.63
C TYR A 86 21.38 -8.82 -6.37
N ALA A 87 21.18 -8.46 -5.09
CA ALA A 87 21.23 -7.10 -4.59
C ALA A 87 22.41 -6.94 -3.61
N TRP A 88 23.12 -5.82 -3.71
CA TRP A 88 24.24 -5.47 -2.84
C TRP A 88 23.86 -4.34 -1.88
N GLY A 89 24.41 -4.36 -0.67
CA GLY A 89 24.24 -3.28 0.31
C GLY A 89 22.89 -3.27 1.02
N LEU A 90 22.09 -4.34 0.93
CA LEU A 90 20.86 -4.51 1.72
C LEU A 90 21.15 -4.83 3.19
N GLU A 91 22.26 -5.50 3.46
CA GLU A 91 22.74 -5.82 4.80
C GLU A 91 24.25 -5.53 4.91
N HIS A 92 24.75 -5.47 6.15
CA HIS A 92 26.18 -5.26 6.41
C HIS A 92 26.97 -6.56 6.20
N SER A 93 27.00 -7.02 4.95
CA SER A 93 27.65 -8.26 4.51
C SER A 93 28.49 -8.01 3.26
N ASN A 94 29.53 -8.84 3.08
CA ASN A 94 30.32 -8.90 1.84
C ASN A 94 29.70 -9.84 0.80
N GLU A 95 28.58 -10.49 1.13
CA GLU A 95 27.84 -11.37 0.24
C GLU A 95 26.58 -10.66 -0.29
N PRO A 96 26.19 -10.92 -1.55
CA PRO A 96 24.95 -10.36 -2.09
C PRO A 96 23.73 -11.08 -1.52
N VAL A 97 22.61 -10.37 -1.43
CA VAL A 97 21.31 -10.93 -1.10
C VAL A 97 20.60 -11.36 -2.38
N GLU A 98 20.13 -12.61 -2.44
CA GLU A 98 19.33 -13.12 -3.56
C GLU A 98 17.85 -12.72 -3.43
N ILE A 99 17.30 -12.14 -4.50
CA ILE A 99 15.89 -11.78 -4.62
C ILE A 99 15.16 -12.94 -5.30
N LEU A 100 14.47 -13.76 -4.50
CA LEU A 100 13.94 -15.05 -4.94
C LEU A 100 12.79 -14.98 -5.96
N LYS A 101 11.90 -13.99 -5.83
CA LYS A 101 10.62 -13.91 -6.59
C LYS A 101 10.40 -12.53 -7.14
N VAL A 102 11.36 -12.06 -7.95
CA VAL A 102 11.42 -10.67 -8.40
C VAL A 102 10.19 -10.29 -9.24
N VAL A 103 9.72 -11.19 -10.10
CA VAL A 103 8.55 -10.97 -10.96
C VAL A 103 7.28 -10.87 -10.12
N GLU A 104 7.06 -11.82 -9.21
CA GLU A 104 5.86 -11.84 -8.37
C GLU A 104 5.86 -10.72 -7.33
N ALA A 105 7.04 -10.32 -6.83
CA ALA A 105 7.17 -9.18 -5.94
C ALA A 105 6.81 -7.87 -6.64
N TYR A 106 7.32 -7.67 -7.86
CA TYR A 106 7.00 -6.48 -8.67
C TYR A 106 5.50 -6.42 -9.00
N ASP A 107 4.91 -7.52 -9.49
CA ASP A 107 3.46 -7.61 -9.75
C ASP A 107 2.62 -7.35 -8.49
N ALA A 108 3.01 -7.92 -7.34
CA ALA A 108 2.33 -7.66 -6.08
C ALA A 108 2.37 -6.17 -5.69
N TYR A 109 3.51 -5.50 -5.89
CA TYR A 109 3.63 -4.06 -5.64
C TYR A 109 2.77 -3.23 -6.61
N GLN A 110 2.75 -3.55 -7.91
CA GLN A 110 1.86 -2.88 -8.86
C GLN A 110 0.38 -2.98 -8.46
N LYS A 111 -0.05 -4.17 -8.03
CA LYS A 111 -1.40 -4.40 -7.49
C LYS A 111 -1.67 -3.58 -6.23
N MET A 112 -0.69 -3.46 -5.33
CA MET A 112 -0.81 -2.65 -4.12
C MET A 112 -0.99 -1.16 -4.44
N LEU A 113 -0.22 -0.63 -5.39
CA LEU A 113 -0.31 0.76 -5.85
C LEU A 113 -1.68 1.05 -6.47
N LEU A 114 -2.14 0.19 -7.39
CA LEU A 114 -3.44 0.35 -8.05
C LEU A 114 -4.59 0.27 -7.04
N TYR A 115 -4.57 -0.74 -6.17
CA TYR A 115 -5.61 -0.93 -5.16
C TYR A 115 -5.70 0.25 -4.18
N TYR A 116 -4.56 0.76 -3.70
CA TYR A 116 -4.52 1.97 -2.89
C TYR A 116 -5.17 3.16 -3.60
N ALA A 117 -4.76 3.40 -4.86
CA ALA A 117 -5.21 4.54 -5.61
C ALA A 117 -6.74 4.54 -5.82
N VAL A 118 -7.27 3.43 -6.33
CA VAL A 118 -8.71 3.28 -6.63
C VAL A 118 -9.55 3.31 -5.35
N LYS A 119 -9.18 2.54 -4.31
CA LYS A 119 -9.91 2.50 -3.02
C LYS A 119 -9.98 3.90 -2.39
N THR A 120 -8.87 4.61 -2.37
CA THR A 120 -8.76 5.93 -1.74
C THR A 120 -9.59 6.97 -2.50
N LEU A 121 -9.46 7.02 -3.82
CA LEU A 121 -10.22 7.95 -4.67
C LEU A 121 -11.72 7.71 -4.56
N ALA A 122 -12.16 6.45 -4.65
CA ALA A 122 -13.56 6.10 -4.52
C ALA A 122 -14.13 6.52 -3.17
N SER A 123 -13.42 6.21 -2.08
CA SER A 123 -13.85 6.59 -0.72
C SER A 123 -13.96 8.12 -0.56
N TYR A 124 -12.96 8.87 -1.03
CA TYR A 124 -12.94 10.32 -0.90
C TYR A 124 -14.04 10.98 -1.74
N CYS A 125 -14.17 10.59 -3.01
CA CYS A 125 -15.13 11.17 -3.94
C CYS A 125 -16.58 10.87 -3.55
N LEU A 126 -16.87 9.65 -3.07
CA LEU A 126 -18.18 9.33 -2.50
C LEU A 126 -18.51 10.16 -1.26
N PHE A 127 -17.54 10.33 -0.35
CA PHE A 127 -17.73 11.14 0.86
C PHE A 127 -18.00 12.61 0.52
N LYS A 128 -17.27 13.17 -0.45
CA LYS A 128 -17.44 14.55 -0.91
C LYS A 128 -18.59 14.73 -1.90
N LYS A 129 -19.18 13.64 -2.40
CA LYS A 129 -20.23 13.63 -3.43
C LYS A 129 -19.80 14.34 -4.72
N ILE A 130 -18.58 14.05 -5.16
CA ILE A 130 -18.00 14.56 -6.42
C ILE A 130 -17.65 13.39 -7.33
N SER A 131 -17.60 13.63 -8.64
CA SER A 131 -17.14 12.62 -9.60
C SER A 131 -15.60 12.52 -9.58
N ILE A 132 -15.06 11.42 -10.10
CA ILE A 132 -13.61 11.23 -10.25
C ILE A 132 -13.02 12.29 -11.17
N ASN A 133 -13.70 12.62 -12.27
CA ASN A 133 -13.25 13.63 -13.21
C ASN A 133 -13.26 15.03 -12.58
N ASP A 134 -14.32 15.39 -11.83
CA ASP A 134 -14.36 16.67 -11.12
C ASP A 134 -13.20 16.79 -10.13
N PHE A 135 -12.92 15.73 -9.38
CA PHE A 135 -11.76 15.73 -8.48
C PHE A 135 -10.44 15.89 -9.24
N GLN A 136 -10.27 15.17 -10.35
CA GLN A 136 -9.08 15.24 -11.20
C GLN A 136 -8.84 16.65 -11.75
N GLN A 137 -9.88 17.37 -12.19
CA GLN A 137 -9.71 18.71 -12.75
C GLN A 137 -9.39 19.78 -11.68
N ASN A 138 -9.74 19.52 -10.42
CA ASN A 138 -9.60 20.50 -9.33
C ASN A 138 -8.48 20.17 -8.32
N CYS A 139 -7.87 18.99 -8.39
CA CYS A 139 -6.77 18.59 -7.52
C CYS A 139 -5.42 18.87 -8.19
N VAL A 140 -4.49 19.43 -7.41
CA VAL A 140 -3.06 19.42 -7.74
C VAL A 140 -2.47 18.13 -7.17
N CYS A 141 -2.26 17.14 -8.03
CA CYS A 141 -1.80 15.82 -7.61
C CYS A 141 -0.30 15.63 -7.85
N THR A 142 0.44 15.29 -6.80
CA THR A 142 1.86 14.89 -6.88
C THR A 142 2.13 13.78 -5.88
N VAL A 143 3.00 12.83 -6.26
CA VAL A 143 3.57 11.86 -5.31
C VAL A 143 4.69 12.57 -4.55
N GLU A 144 4.30 13.33 -3.52
CA GLU A 144 5.25 14.06 -2.66
C GLU A 144 5.71 13.20 -1.47
N PRO A 145 6.88 13.50 -0.87
CA PRO A 145 7.34 12.79 0.33
C PRO A 145 6.42 13.03 1.53
N TYR A 146 6.21 11.98 2.33
CA TYR A 146 5.49 12.03 3.59
C TYR A 146 6.43 11.70 4.74
N LEU A 147 6.19 12.31 5.90
CA LEU A 147 6.87 12.01 7.15
C LEU A 147 5.87 11.46 8.16
N ASN A 148 6.31 10.45 8.91
CA ASN A 148 5.58 9.96 10.06
C ASN A 148 5.94 10.81 11.30
N VAL A 149 4.97 11.59 11.76
CA VAL A 149 5.12 12.49 12.91
C VAL A 149 4.25 11.98 14.06
N GLY A 150 4.80 11.01 14.80
CA GLY A 150 4.14 10.38 15.95
C GLY A 150 2.87 9.58 15.58
N GLY A 151 2.83 9.03 14.37
CA GLY A 151 1.70 8.26 13.85
C GLY A 151 0.80 9.04 12.89
N GLN A 152 0.94 10.37 12.79
CA GLN A 152 0.32 11.14 11.71
C GLN A 152 1.23 11.15 10.49
N LEU A 153 0.68 10.86 9.31
CA LEU A 153 1.40 10.99 8.06
C LEU A 153 1.14 12.37 7.48
N VAL A 154 2.22 13.12 7.28
CA VAL A 154 2.15 14.53 6.89
C VAL A 154 3.05 14.77 5.69
N PRO A 155 2.58 15.48 4.65
CA PRO A 155 3.46 15.91 3.57
C PRO A 155 4.68 16.65 4.11
N GLN A 156 5.88 16.26 3.68
CA GLN A 156 7.14 16.79 4.22
C GLN A 156 7.20 18.32 4.15
N LYS A 157 6.64 18.93 3.09
CA LYS A 157 6.57 20.38 2.93
C LYS A 157 5.88 21.10 4.10
N ARG A 158 4.84 20.49 4.70
CA ARG A 158 4.11 21.08 5.84
C ARG A 158 4.94 21.03 7.11
N VAL A 159 5.64 19.92 7.33
CA VAL A 159 6.58 19.78 8.46
C VAL A 159 7.72 20.80 8.34
N CYS A 160 8.29 20.95 7.15
CA CYS A 160 9.31 21.98 6.89
C CYS A 160 8.77 23.40 7.13
N SER A 161 7.52 23.69 6.75
CA SER A 161 6.86 24.97 7.03
C SER A 161 6.72 25.23 8.52
N LEU A 162 6.27 24.24 9.31
CA LEU A 162 6.17 24.37 10.77
C LEU A 162 7.54 24.63 11.41
N ILE A 163 8.57 23.86 11.02
CA ILE A 163 9.94 24.06 11.52
C ILE A 163 10.44 25.47 11.21
N LYS A 164 10.12 25.99 10.02
CA LYS A 164 10.50 27.36 9.64
C LYS A 164 9.79 28.40 10.51
N GLN A 165 8.48 28.28 10.71
CA GLN A 165 7.68 29.19 11.54
C GLN A 165 8.14 29.19 13.00
N LEU A 166 8.53 28.03 13.54
CA LEU A 166 9.13 27.90 14.87
C LEU A 166 10.47 28.64 14.96
N LYS A 167 11.35 28.49 13.97
CA LYS A 167 12.65 29.19 13.92
C LYS A 167 12.50 30.71 13.79
N GLU A 168 11.45 31.16 13.12
CA GLU A 168 11.14 32.57 12.91
C GLU A 168 10.37 33.21 14.09
N GLY A 169 9.96 32.41 15.08
CA GLY A 169 9.18 32.87 16.22
C GLY A 169 7.73 33.22 15.90
N VAL A 170 7.21 32.79 14.74
CA VAL A 170 5.80 32.97 14.35
C VAL A 170 4.90 32.05 15.15
N ILE A 171 5.39 30.84 15.41
CA ILE A 171 4.81 29.89 16.36
C ILE A 171 5.75 29.83 17.55
N ASP A 172 5.26 30.16 18.74
CA ASP A 172 6.06 30.23 19.95
C ASP A 172 5.49 29.41 21.13
N SER A 173 4.35 28.72 20.91
CA SER A 173 3.68 27.91 21.92
C SER A 173 3.43 26.46 21.49
N TRP A 174 3.36 25.55 22.46
CA TRP A 174 2.96 24.16 22.21
C TRP A 174 1.51 24.03 21.74
N GLU A 175 0.64 24.95 22.15
CA GLU A 175 -0.76 24.96 21.75
C GLU A 175 -0.91 25.22 20.26
N ASP A 176 -0.15 26.17 19.72
CA ASP A 176 -0.11 26.46 18.28
C ASP A 176 0.47 25.30 17.47
N VAL A 177 1.49 24.61 17.99
CA VAL A 177 1.99 23.38 17.37
C VAL A 177 0.90 22.31 17.30
N HIS A 178 0.11 22.14 18.38
CA HIS A 178 -1.00 21.19 18.38
C HIS A 178 -2.12 21.59 17.43
N HIS A 179 -2.44 22.87 17.30
CA HIS A 179 -3.40 23.36 16.29
C HIS A 179 -2.95 23.03 14.86
N GLU A 180 -1.65 23.11 14.55
CA GLU A 180 -1.14 22.69 13.24
C GLU A 180 -1.29 21.18 13.01
N TYR A 181 -1.08 20.34 14.03
CA TYR A 181 -1.33 18.89 13.93
C TYR A 181 -2.81 18.57 13.69
N GLU A 182 -3.72 19.28 14.36
CA GLU A 182 -5.17 19.15 14.16
C GLU A 182 -5.56 19.57 12.73
N ARG A 183 -4.99 20.68 12.25
CA ARG A 183 -5.17 21.13 10.87
C ARG A 183 -4.68 20.09 9.87
N TRP A 184 -3.47 19.55 10.05
CA TRP A 184 -2.95 18.51 9.16
C TRP A 184 -3.85 17.29 9.10
N PHE A 185 -4.36 16.87 10.25
CA PHE A 185 -5.33 15.78 10.31
C PHE A 185 -6.63 16.11 9.55
N SER A 186 -7.17 17.32 9.70
CA SER A 186 -8.38 17.74 9.00
C SER A 186 -8.24 17.73 7.47
N CYS A 187 -7.02 17.95 6.96
CA CYS A 187 -6.71 17.92 5.53
C CYS A 187 -6.28 16.54 5.02
N TYR A 188 -5.96 15.60 5.91
CA TYR A 188 -5.27 14.35 5.57
C TYR A 188 -5.99 13.54 4.49
N GLU A 189 -7.31 13.39 4.58
CA GLU A 189 -8.09 12.63 3.60
C GLU A 189 -8.03 13.24 2.19
N GLN A 190 -8.00 14.57 2.10
CA GLN A 190 -7.83 15.27 0.82
C GLN A 190 -6.40 15.12 0.28
N ASP A 191 -5.39 15.27 1.15
CA ASP A 191 -3.99 15.09 0.75
C ASP A 191 -3.76 13.66 0.24
N ARG A 192 -4.29 12.67 0.97
CA ARG A 192 -4.24 11.24 0.60
C ARG A 192 -4.95 10.98 -0.73
N ALA A 193 -6.10 11.60 -0.98
CA ALA A 193 -6.80 11.49 -2.26
C ALA A 193 -6.00 12.11 -3.43
N CYS A 194 -5.37 13.28 -3.23
CA CYS A 194 -4.51 13.89 -4.24
C CYS A 194 -3.25 13.06 -4.52
N HIS A 195 -2.66 12.46 -3.48
CA HIS A 195 -1.56 11.50 -3.62
C HIS A 195 -2.00 10.21 -4.35
N ALA A 196 -3.19 9.69 -4.04
CA ALA A 196 -3.79 8.54 -4.72
C ALA A 196 -4.05 8.80 -6.21
N LEU A 197 -4.51 10.00 -6.58
CA LEU A 197 -4.67 10.40 -7.99
C LEU A 197 -3.32 10.38 -8.72
N ALA A 198 -2.28 10.99 -8.12
CA ALA A 198 -0.94 10.98 -8.68
C ALA A 198 -0.36 9.55 -8.79
N THR A 199 -0.68 8.69 -7.84
CA THR A 199 -0.33 7.26 -7.88
C THR A 199 -1.01 6.57 -9.05
N LEU A 200 -2.31 6.80 -9.25
CA LEU A 200 -3.06 6.21 -10.38
C LEU A 200 -2.50 6.66 -11.73
N HIS A 201 -2.19 7.96 -11.88
CA HIS A 201 -1.55 8.51 -13.06
C HIS A 201 -0.23 7.80 -13.38
N ARG A 202 0.60 7.55 -12.36
CA ARG A 202 1.85 6.80 -12.53
C ARG A 202 1.63 5.33 -12.91
N CYS A 203 0.68 4.65 -12.27
CA CYS A 203 0.35 3.26 -12.59
C CYS A 203 -0.11 3.09 -14.04
N LEU A 204 -0.92 4.03 -14.54
CA LEU A 204 -1.48 3.99 -15.89
C LEU A 204 -0.58 4.66 -16.94
N GLY A 205 0.50 5.33 -16.52
CA GLY A 205 1.36 6.09 -17.42
C GLY A 205 0.66 7.25 -18.12
N SER A 206 -0.36 7.86 -17.48
CA SER A 206 -1.17 8.94 -18.06
C SER A 206 -1.32 10.10 -17.11
N ALA A 207 -1.28 11.33 -17.62
CA ALA A 207 -1.48 12.56 -16.83
C ALA A 207 -2.97 12.84 -16.52
N GLN A 208 -3.88 12.18 -17.24
CA GLN A 208 -5.31 12.22 -16.97
C GLN A 208 -5.91 10.83 -17.23
N ILE A 209 -6.87 10.44 -16.40
CA ILE A 209 -7.67 9.23 -16.61
C ILE A 209 -8.97 9.56 -17.34
N ASN A 210 -9.37 8.68 -18.24
CA ASN A 210 -10.70 8.66 -18.85
C ASN A 210 -11.61 7.61 -18.20
N GLU A 211 -12.88 7.59 -18.58
CA GLU A 211 -13.88 6.69 -18.02
C GLU A 211 -13.54 5.21 -18.20
N GLY A 212 -13.05 4.81 -19.39
CA GLY A 212 -12.66 3.43 -19.66
C GLY A 212 -11.50 2.98 -18.78
N GLN A 213 -10.45 3.81 -18.67
CA GLN A 213 -9.31 3.53 -17.78
C GLN A 213 -9.73 3.45 -16.31
N TRP A 214 -10.69 4.26 -15.88
CA TRP A 214 -11.26 4.18 -14.53
C TRP A 214 -12.01 2.86 -14.32
N GLN A 215 -12.85 2.45 -15.27
CA GLN A 215 -13.60 1.19 -15.19
C GLN A 215 -12.64 -0.02 -15.13
N ASP A 216 -11.61 -0.06 -15.97
CA ASP A 216 -10.59 -1.11 -15.94
C ASP A 216 -9.86 -1.17 -14.59
N ALA A 217 -9.49 0.00 -14.04
CA ALA A 217 -8.85 0.10 -12.74
C ALA A 217 -9.76 -0.35 -11.60
N VAL A 218 -11.06 -0.04 -11.65
CA VAL A 218 -12.07 -0.50 -10.69
C VAL A 218 -12.23 -2.02 -10.73
N ASP A 219 -12.28 -2.61 -11.92
CA ASP A 219 -12.40 -4.06 -12.09
C ASP A 219 -11.17 -4.80 -11.55
N GLU A 220 -9.96 -4.29 -11.83
CA GLU A 220 -8.75 -4.89 -11.31
C GLU A 220 -8.63 -4.70 -9.78
N ALA A 221 -8.98 -3.53 -9.24
CA ALA A 221 -9.06 -3.31 -7.80
C ALA A 221 -10.06 -4.26 -7.11
N ALA A 222 -11.20 -4.54 -7.75
CA ALA A 222 -12.18 -5.52 -7.28
C ALA A 222 -11.59 -6.93 -7.23
N ARG A 223 -10.87 -7.36 -8.29
CA ARG A 223 -10.17 -8.67 -8.31
C ARG A 223 -9.12 -8.75 -7.21
N ILE A 224 -8.34 -7.69 -7.01
CA ILE A 224 -7.34 -7.62 -5.94
C ILE A 224 -8.02 -7.75 -4.56
N ARG A 225 -9.15 -7.06 -4.33
CA ARG A 225 -9.89 -7.16 -3.06
C ARG A 225 -10.39 -8.59 -2.78
N VAL A 226 -11.00 -9.23 -3.77
CA VAL A 226 -11.47 -10.62 -3.67
C VAL A 226 -10.28 -11.56 -3.42
N PHE A 227 -9.15 -11.33 -4.10
CA PHE A 227 -7.94 -12.09 -3.86
C PHE A 227 -7.44 -11.94 -2.42
N ILE A 228 -7.37 -10.71 -1.87
CA ILE A 228 -6.97 -10.45 -0.48
C ILE A 228 -7.84 -11.24 0.50
N GLU A 229 -9.16 -11.18 0.34
CA GLU A 229 -10.11 -11.90 1.18
C GLU A 229 -9.91 -13.43 1.10
N SER A 230 -9.72 -13.96 -0.11
CA SER A 230 -9.44 -15.39 -0.28
C SER A 230 -8.16 -15.82 0.44
N GLN A 231 -7.13 -14.96 0.46
CA GLN A 231 -5.89 -15.21 1.18
C GLN A 231 -6.08 -15.14 2.70
N VAL A 232 -7.00 -14.28 3.18
CA VAL A 232 -7.39 -14.25 4.60
C VAL A 232 -8.02 -15.57 5.02
N PHE A 233 -8.97 -16.06 4.24
CA PHE A 233 -9.62 -17.34 4.48
C PHE A 233 -8.60 -18.50 4.46
N LYS A 234 -7.85 -18.66 3.36
CA LYS A 234 -6.84 -19.73 3.19
C LYS A 234 -5.79 -19.73 4.30
N THR A 235 -5.35 -18.55 4.74
CA THR A 235 -4.34 -18.46 5.81
C THR A 235 -4.90 -18.86 7.18
N LYS A 236 -6.21 -18.76 7.39
CA LYS A 236 -6.87 -19.26 8.59
C LYS A 236 -7.23 -20.73 8.49
N GLU A 237 -7.72 -21.18 7.34
CA GLU A 237 -8.02 -22.58 7.06
C GLU A 237 -6.80 -23.48 7.28
N LYS A 238 -5.59 -23.04 6.89
CA LYS A 238 -4.36 -23.82 7.12
C LYS A 238 -4.11 -24.12 8.60
N ASP A 239 -4.59 -23.28 9.51
CA ASP A 239 -4.41 -23.48 10.95
C ASP A 239 -5.26 -24.66 11.46
N PHE A 240 -6.36 -24.99 10.76
CA PHE A 240 -7.24 -26.13 11.03
C PHE A 240 -6.78 -27.41 10.31
N ASN A 241 -6.28 -27.28 9.08
CA ASN A 241 -5.89 -28.44 8.26
C ASN A 241 -4.47 -28.95 8.53
N ASN A 242 -3.68 -28.24 9.35
CA ASN A 242 -2.32 -28.65 9.67
C ASN A 242 -2.29 -29.76 10.74
N ARG A 243 -2.08 -31.00 10.31
CA ARG A 243 -1.98 -32.19 11.19
C ARG A 243 -0.96 -32.03 12.34
N PHE A 244 0.14 -31.32 12.13
CA PHE A 244 1.13 -31.12 13.20
C PHE A 244 0.61 -30.24 14.33
N ARG A 245 -0.35 -29.35 14.06
CA ARG A 245 -0.99 -28.56 15.11
C ARG A 245 -1.91 -29.39 16.00
N GLU A 246 -2.35 -30.56 15.57
CA GLU A 246 -3.10 -31.46 16.44
C GLU A 246 -2.26 -31.92 17.64
N SER A 247 -0.94 -32.01 17.48
CA SER A 247 -0.02 -32.44 18.54
C SER A 247 0.01 -31.51 19.77
N THR A 248 -0.43 -30.25 19.62
CA THR A 248 -0.47 -29.30 20.75
C THR A 248 -1.74 -29.44 21.59
N TYR A 249 -2.71 -30.26 21.17
CA TYR A 249 -3.96 -30.49 21.87
C TYR A 249 -4.04 -31.94 22.33
N ARG A 250 -4.72 -32.18 23.45
CA ARG A 250 -4.96 -33.52 23.99
C ARG A 250 -5.90 -34.34 23.11
N ASN A 251 -6.85 -33.69 22.45
CA ASN A 251 -7.80 -34.31 21.52
C ASN A 251 -8.50 -33.25 20.64
N LEU A 252 -9.26 -33.69 19.64
CA LEU A 252 -10.01 -32.83 18.72
C LEU A 252 -11.02 -31.92 19.42
N LYS A 253 -11.68 -32.38 20.50
CA LYS A 253 -12.64 -31.56 21.25
C LYS A 253 -11.97 -30.35 21.91
N GLU A 254 -10.78 -30.55 22.48
CA GLU A 254 -9.99 -29.44 23.04
C GLU A 254 -9.53 -28.48 21.94
N ARG A 255 -9.03 -29.01 20.82
CA ARG A 255 -8.65 -28.19 19.66
C ARG A 255 -9.80 -27.31 19.19
N ASP A 256 -10.97 -27.89 18.97
CA ASP A 256 -12.14 -27.19 18.44
C ASP A 256 -12.68 -26.17 19.46
N ALA A 257 -12.59 -26.48 20.77
CA ALA A 257 -12.93 -25.53 21.83
C ALA A 257 -11.97 -24.34 21.91
N VAL A 258 -10.68 -24.53 21.63
CA VAL A 258 -9.65 -23.47 21.68
C VAL A 258 -9.64 -22.64 20.39
N LEU A 259 -9.68 -23.29 19.23
CA LEU A 259 -9.64 -22.62 17.93
C LEU A 259 -10.99 -22.01 17.54
N GLY A 260 -12.10 -22.56 18.05
CA GLY A 260 -13.45 -22.23 17.60
C GLY A 260 -13.74 -22.79 16.21
N SER A 261 -14.83 -22.32 15.59
CA SER A 261 -15.12 -22.59 14.18
C SER A 261 -14.31 -21.67 13.28
N LEU A 262 -13.93 -22.17 12.11
CA LEU A 262 -13.33 -21.35 11.06
C LEU A 262 -14.31 -20.25 10.59
N ASP A 263 -15.59 -20.59 10.44
CA ASP A 263 -16.65 -19.69 9.96
C ASP A 263 -17.00 -18.58 10.99
N ASP A 264 -16.78 -18.87 12.28
CA ASP A 264 -16.99 -17.91 13.36
C ASP A 264 -15.77 -17.01 13.61
N ASN A 265 -14.73 -17.11 12.78
CA ASN A 265 -13.53 -16.31 12.99
C ASN A 265 -13.82 -14.82 12.77
N PRO A 266 -13.67 -13.96 13.79
CA PRO A 266 -14.06 -12.55 13.69
C PRO A 266 -13.23 -11.77 12.67
N PHE A 267 -12.01 -12.21 12.37
CA PHE A 267 -11.18 -11.57 11.35
C PHE A 267 -11.62 -11.95 9.92
N ILE A 268 -12.11 -13.17 9.70
CA ILE A 268 -12.68 -13.57 8.41
C ILE A 268 -13.96 -12.80 8.14
N GLN A 269 -14.85 -12.73 9.13
CA GLN A 269 -16.11 -11.98 9.02
C GLN A 269 -15.87 -10.49 8.75
N GLU A 270 -14.93 -9.87 9.47
CA GLU A 270 -14.56 -8.47 9.22
C GLU A 270 -13.92 -8.28 7.83
N SER A 271 -13.07 -9.20 7.39
CA SER A 271 -12.50 -9.15 6.04
C SER A 271 -13.59 -9.20 4.96
N HIS A 272 -14.62 -10.02 5.14
CA HIS A 272 -15.77 -10.10 4.24
C HIS A 272 -16.59 -8.80 4.24
N GLN A 273 -16.85 -8.22 5.42
CA GLN A 273 -17.53 -6.93 5.54
C GLN A 273 -16.75 -5.79 4.85
N ILE A 274 -15.44 -5.74 5.06
CA ILE A 274 -14.55 -4.76 4.40
C ILE A 274 -14.58 -4.98 2.88
N SER A 275 -14.52 -6.23 2.41
CA SER A 275 -14.64 -6.53 0.98
C SER A 275 -15.94 -6.02 0.40
N ALA A 276 -17.08 -6.34 1.03
CA ALA A 276 -18.39 -5.89 0.57
C ALA A 276 -18.48 -4.35 0.52
N GLN A 277 -17.96 -3.67 1.55
CA GLN A 277 -17.92 -2.21 1.61
C GLN A 277 -17.06 -1.62 0.49
N VAL A 278 -15.81 -2.10 0.33
CA VAL A 278 -14.89 -1.60 -0.69
C VAL A 278 -15.44 -1.84 -2.08
N LEU A 279 -15.95 -3.05 -2.37
CA LEU A 279 -16.56 -3.39 -3.66
C LEU A 279 -17.77 -2.52 -3.97
N SER A 280 -18.61 -2.21 -2.98
CA SER A 280 -19.71 -1.27 -3.15
C SER A 280 -19.17 0.13 -3.45
N GLN A 281 -18.20 0.63 -2.69
CA GLN A 281 -17.66 1.98 -2.85
C GLN A 281 -17.05 2.19 -4.25
N ILE A 282 -16.15 1.31 -4.68
CA ILE A 282 -15.46 1.47 -5.97
C ILE A 282 -16.41 1.38 -7.17
N ARG A 283 -17.55 0.67 -7.03
CA ARG A 283 -18.57 0.54 -8.08
C ARG A 283 -19.63 1.64 -8.05
N SER A 284 -19.82 2.30 -6.92
CA SER A 284 -20.83 3.35 -6.76
C SER A 284 -20.34 4.75 -7.14
N VAL A 285 -19.03 4.99 -7.13
CA VAL A 285 -18.47 6.29 -7.49
C VAL A 285 -18.56 6.51 -9.01
N SER A 286 -19.14 7.62 -9.44
CA SER A 286 -19.22 7.94 -10.87
C SER A 286 -17.90 8.54 -11.36
N PHE A 287 -17.56 8.25 -12.62
CA PHE A 287 -16.41 8.89 -13.25
C PHE A 287 -16.73 10.36 -13.61
N ALA A 288 -17.92 10.60 -14.18
CA ALA A 288 -18.46 11.92 -14.51
C ALA A 288 -19.84 12.13 -13.88
#